data_AF-A0A2D7UE49-F1
#
_entry.id   AF-A0A2D7UE49-F1
#
_cell.length_a   1.000
_cell.length_b   1.000
_cell.length_c   1.000
_cell.angle_alpha   90.00
_cell.angle_beta   90.00
_cell.angle_gamma   90.00
#
_symmetry.space_group_name_H-M   'P 1'
#
loop_
_entity.id
_entity.type
_entity.pdbx_description
1 polymer ?
#
loop_
_entity_poly.entity_id
_entity_poly.type
_entity_poly.pdbx_seq_one_letter_code
_entity_poly.pdbx_strand_id
1 'polypeptide(L)' 'LEGEIPSPTNQPSGCKFHTRCPHVIDRCRIEEPQLETTDAAHEVACHRWQQLFKTD' A
#
# COMPACT_ATOMS: atom_id res chain seq x y z
N LEU A 1 5.99 30.98 12.45
CA LEU A 1 5.47 29.90 11.58
C LEU A 1 5.36 28.67 12.47
N GLU A 2 4.24 28.57 13.17
CA GLU A 2 3.90 27.36 13.92
C GLU A 2 3.27 26.37 12.94
N GLY A 3 3.88 25.21 12.80
CA GLY A 3 3.45 24.16 11.89
C GLY A 3 4.13 22.88 12.32
N GLU A 4 3.63 22.26 13.37
CA GLU A 4 4.12 20.97 13.84
C GLU A 4 3.92 19.95 12.71
N ILE A 5 5.01 19.31 12.31
CA ILE A 5 4.97 18.15 11.43
C ILE A 5 4.19 17.06 12.18
N PRO A 6 3.05 16.55 11.66
CA PRO A 6 2.30 15.53 12.36
C PRO A 6 3.18 14.29 12.54
N SER A 7 3.14 13.75 13.76
CA SER A 7 3.99 12.65 14.18
C SER A 7 3.82 11.41 13.26
N PRO A 8 4.91 10.80 12.75
CA PRO A 8 4.85 9.59 11.92
C PRO A 8 4.32 8.35 12.65
N THR A 9 4.10 8.45 13.97
CA THR A 9 3.85 7.34 14.88
C THR A 9 2.43 6.78 14.78
N ASN A 10 1.47 7.49 14.18
CA ASN A 10 0.14 6.95 13.89
C ASN A 10 0.11 6.28 12.50
N GLN A 11 0.89 5.21 12.34
CA GLN A 11 0.85 4.43 11.12
C GLN A 11 -0.47 3.63 11.05
N PRO A 12 -1.25 3.77 9.96
CA PRO A 12 -2.43 2.95 9.76
C PRO A 12 -2.05 1.46 9.79
N SER A 13 -2.90 0.62 10.41
CA SER A 13 -2.75 -0.83 10.34
C SER A 13 -2.84 -1.31 8.89
N GLY A 14 -2.09 -2.35 8.55
CA GLY A 14 -2.08 -2.92 7.21
C GLY A 14 -1.34 -2.06 6.19
N CYS A 15 -1.86 -2.00 4.96
CA CYS A 15 -1.19 -1.27 3.88
C CYS A 15 -1.11 0.24 4.19
N LYS A 16 0.11 0.79 4.27
CA LYS A 16 0.38 2.22 4.54
C LYS A 16 -0.30 3.19 3.57
N PHE A 17 -0.74 2.70 2.41
CA PHE A 17 -1.42 3.48 1.38
C PHE A 17 -2.95 3.36 1.44
N HIS A 18 -3.54 2.52 2.29
CA HIS A 18 -4.98 2.21 2.26
C HIS A 18 -5.89 3.44 2.44
N THR A 19 -5.41 4.50 3.10
CA THR A 19 -6.17 5.75 3.30
C THR A 19 -6.20 6.64 2.05
N ARG A 20 -5.33 6.40 1.07
CA ARG A 20 -5.17 7.20 -0.15
C ARG A 20 -5.20 6.38 -1.45
N CYS A 21 -5.29 5.06 -1.36
CA CYS A 21 -5.27 4.16 -2.52
C CYS A 21 -6.65 4.08 -3.19
N PRO A 22 -6.78 4.37 -4.50
CA PRO A 22 -8.06 4.28 -5.22
C PRO A 22 -8.53 2.82 -5.44
N HIS A 23 -7.65 1.84 -5.25
CA HIS A 23 -7.93 0.42 -5.44
C HIS A 23 -8.04 -0.36 -4.12
N VAL A 24 -8.22 0.36 -3.00
CA VAL A 24 -8.27 -0.23 -1.65
C VAL A 24 -9.36 -1.30 -1.53
N ILE A 25 -9.04 -2.37 -0.82
CA ILE A 25 -9.98 -3.42 -0.40
C ILE A 25 -9.86 -3.60 1.12
N ASP A 26 -10.80 -4.32 1.73
CA ASP A 26 -10.83 -4.52 3.19
C ASP A 26 -9.54 -5.14 3.73
N ARG A 27 -8.94 -6.08 2.99
CA ARG A 27 -7.64 -6.68 3.33
C ARG A 27 -6.54 -5.63 3.53
N CYS A 28 -6.55 -4.56 2.74
CA CYS A 28 -5.55 -3.48 2.85
C CYS A 28 -5.63 -2.72 4.17
N ARG A 29 -6.76 -2.75 4.89
CA ARG A 29 -6.95 -2.02 6.16
C ARG A 29 -6.46 -2.80 7.38
N ILE A 30 -6.28 -4.11 7.22
CA ILE A 30 -5.99 -5.04 8.32
C ILE A 30 -4.66 -5.79 8.16
N GLU A 31 -4.16 -5.92 6.92
CA GLU A 31 -2.98 -6.72 6.62
C GLU A 31 -1.96 -5.95 5.78
N GLU A 32 -0.69 -6.03 6.19
CA GLU A 32 0.43 -5.50 5.40
C GLU A 32 0.67 -6.39 4.17
N PRO A 33 0.76 -5.81 2.96
CA PRO A 33 1.06 -6.60 1.78
C PRO A 33 2.47 -7.18 1.85
N GLN A 34 2.60 -8.45 1.49
CA GLN A 34 3.91 -9.09 1.35
C GLN A 34 4.65 -8.50 0.15
N LEU A 35 5.98 -8.49 0.23
CA LEU A 35 6.83 -8.14 -0.90
C LEU A 35 6.89 -9.32 -1.86
N GLU A 36 6.47 -9.09 -3.11
CA GLU A 36 6.44 -10.09 -4.17
C GLU A 36 7.32 -9.64 -5.33
N THR A 37 8.10 -10.55 -5.91
CA THR A 37 8.90 -10.29 -7.11
C THR A 37 8.04 -10.43 -8.36
N THR A 38 8.13 -9.45 -9.25
CA THR A 38 7.49 -9.45 -10.58
C THR A 38 8.45 -9.98 -11.65
N ASP A 39 7.98 -10.03 -12.89
CA ASP A 39 8.53 -10.73 -14.05
C ASP A 39 9.91 -10.22 -14.52
N ALA A 40 10.35 -9.04 -14.06
CA ALA A 40 11.60 -8.42 -14.52
C ALA A 40 12.20 -7.45 -13.49
N ALA A 41 12.72 -7.98 -12.38
CA ALA A 41 13.53 -7.26 -11.37
C ALA A 41 12.83 -6.14 -10.57
N HIS A 42 11.50 -6.06 -10.61
CA HIS A 42 10.75 -5.18 -9.73
C HIS A 42 10.10 -5.97 -8.61
N GLU A 43 10.07 -5.38 -7.42
CA GLU A 43 9.35 -5.90 -6.28
C GLU A 43 8.13 -5.03 -6.01
N VAL A 44 7.05 -5.64 -5.56
CA VAL A 44 5.80 -4.96 -5.28
C VAL A 44 5.22 -5.44 -3.95
N ALA A 45 4.74 -4.50 -3.14
CA ALA A 45 4.01 -4.79 -1.92
C ALA A 45 2.58 -4.25 -2.06
N CYS A 46 1.74 -4.97 -2.80
CA CYS A 46 0.35 -4.59 -3.04
C CYS A 46 -0.55 -5.82 -3.15
N HIS A 47 -1.59 -5.93 -2.32
CA HIS A 47 -2.54 -7.06 -2.34
C HIS A 47 -3.26 -7.30 -3.68
N ARG A 48 -3.19 -6.34 -4.61
CA ARG A 48 -3.90 -6.36 -5.89
C ARG A 48 -3.01 -6.22 -7.11
N TRP A 49 -1.68 -6.28 -6.94
CA TRP A 49 -0.75 -6.01 -8.04
C TRP A 49 -1.06 -6.86 -9.28
N GLN A 50 -1.27 -8.17 -9.11
CA GLN A 50 -1.57 -9.07 -10.22
C GLN A 50 -2.84 -8.72 -11.01
N GLN A 51 -3.85 -8.10 -10.36
CA GLN A 51 -5.09 -7.72 -11.03
C GLN A 51 -4.97 -6.35 -11.70
N LEU A 52 -4.17 -5.45 -11.14
CA LEU A 52 -3.98 -4.09 -11.67
C LEU A 52 -2.99 -4.06 -12.85
N PHE A 53 -1.97 -4.92 -12.82
CA PHE A 53 -0.97 -5.04 -13.89
C PHE A 53 -1.44 -5.90 -15.09
N LYS A 54 -2.59 -6.56 -14.99
CA LYS A 54 -3.20 -7.35 -16.09
C LYS A 54 -4.23 -6.56 -16.90
N THR A 55 -4.18 -5.24 -16.85
CA THR A 55 -5.06 -4.40 -17.67
C THR A 55 -4.36 -4.15 -19.00
N ASP A 56 -4.94 -4.66 -20.09
CA ASP A 56 -4.52 -4.49 -21.50
C ASP A 56 -4.09 -3.07 -21.88
#